data_AF-A0A7R9ZL89-F1
#
_entry.id   AF-A0A7R9ZL89-F1
#
_cell.length_a   1.000
_cell.length_b   1.000
_cell.length_c   1.000
_cell.angle_alpha   90.00
_cell.angle_beta   90.00
_cell.angle_gamma   90.00
#
_symmetry.space_group_name_H-M   'P 1'
#
loop_
_entity.id
_entity.type
_entity.pdbx_description
1 polymer ?
#
loop_
_entity_poly.entity_id
_entity_poly.type
_entity_poly.pdbx_seq_one_letter_code
_entity_poly.pdbx_strand_id
1 'polypeptide(L)'
;MRMSEAHAKMHLRDYVRDDDVDAAIRMMLESFITAQKFSVRRSLRRSFAKFVTSGEDRAHLLLHILQDMFRKEQMYQVIRLRQKNLSEDLLDTLEIPLDELESRARERRIYDIMEFCRGESFTENGYRLDEARGVIVRSIAQ
;
A
#
# COMPACT_ATOMS: atom_id res chain seq x y z
N MET A 1 -21.36 3.98 -12.57
CA MET A 1 -21.76 2.56 -12.49
C MET A 1 -20.94 1.70 -13.45
N ARG A 2 -21.01 1.89 -14.78
CA ARG A 2 -20.22 1.05 -15.72
C ARG A 2 -18.70 1.06 -15.52
N MET A 3 -18.10 2.23 -15.26
CA MET A 3 -16.64 2.32 -15.02
C MET A 3 -16.19 1.59 -13.75
N SER A 4 -17.00 1.66 -12.69
CA SER A 4 -16.73 0.95 -11.44
C SER A 4 -16.97 -0.56 -11.58
N GLU A 5 -18.01 -0.99 -12.30
CA GLU A 5 -18.22 -2.40 -12.66
C GLU A 5 -17.08 -2.97 -13.51
N ALA A 6 -16.57 -2.18 -14.47
CA ALA A 6 -15.43 -2.57 -15.28
C ALA A 6 -14.17 -2.75 -14.42
N HIS A 7 -13.94 -1.84 -13.46
CA HIS A 7 -12.83 -1.96 -12.51
C HIS A 7 -12.93 -3.21 -11.64
N ALA A 8 -14.12 -3.51 -11.11
CA ALA A 8 -14.37 -4.74 -10.37
C ALA A 8 -14.09 -5.99 -11.21
N LYS A 9 -14.55 -6.01 -12.48
CA LYS A 9 -14.33 -7.13 -13.40
C LYS A 9 -12.87 -7.33 -13.80
N MET A 10 -12.08 -6.27 -13.91
CA MET A 10 -10.63 -6.39 -14.13
C MET A 10 -9.94 -7.12 -12.97
N HIS A 11 -10.46 -6.97 -11.76
CA HIS A 11 -10.04 -7.70 -10.57
C HIS A 11 -10.79 -9.05 -10.40
N LEU A 12 -11.50 -9.52 -11.42
CA LEU A 12 -12.29 -10.75 -11.41
C LEU A 12 -13.36 -10.78 -10.30
N ARG A 13 -13.90 -9.61 -9.90
CA ARG A 13 -14.94 -9.48 -8.88
C ARG A 13 -16.31 -9.24 -9.53
N ASP A 14 -17.34 -9.88 -8.99
CA ASP A 14 -18.74 -9.69 -9.42
C ASP A 14 -19.46 -8.53 -8.72
N TYR A 15 -18.89 -8.03 -7.62
CA TYR A 15 -19.45 -6.93 -6.85
C TYR A 15 -18.51 -5.72 -6.86
N VAL A 16 -19.13 -4.54 -6.86
CA VAL A 16 -18.46 -3.24 -6.81
C VAL A 16 -18.17 -2.89 -5.35
N ARG A 17 -16.94 -2.45 -5.09
CA ARG A 17 -16.50 -1.91 -3.81
C ARG A 17 -16.25 -0.40 -3.90
N ASP A 18 -16.07 0.25 -2.75
CA ASP A 18 -15.83 1.69 -2.67
C ASP A 18 -14.59 2.14 -3.47
N ASP A 19 -13.53 1.32 -3.50
CA ASP A 19 -12.30 1.58 -4.26
C ASP A 19 -12.54 1.57 -5.78
N ASP A 20 -13.44 0.71 -6.28
CA ASP A 20 -13.84 0.70 -7.68
C ASP A 20 -14.59 1.99 -8.07
N VAL A 21 -15.41 2.52 -7.15
CA VAL A 21 -16.11 3.79 -7.33
C VAL A 21 -15.13 4.96 -7.31
N ASP A 22 -14.19 4.98 -6.37
CA ASP A 22 -13.15 6.00 -6.29
C ASP A 22 -12.26 6.01 -7.55
N ALA A 23 -11.89 4.83 -8.05
CA ALA A 23 -11.14 4.69 -9.30
C ALA A 23 -11.94 5.23 -10.51
N ALA A 24 -13.23 4.93 -10.58
CA ALA A 24 -14.11 5.46 -11.61
C ALA A 24 -14.23 6.99 -11.55
N ILE A 25 -14.39 7.57 -10.36
CA ILE A 25 -14.46 9.03 -10.16
C ILE A 25 -13.15 9.69 -10.61
N ARG A 26 -12.00 9.14 -10.19
CA ARG A 26 -10.68 9.65 -10.58
C ARG A 26 -10.52 9.66 -12.10
N MET A 27 -10.81 8.53 -12.75
CA MET A 27 -10.67 8.41 -14.21
C MET A 27 -11.58 9.39 -14.96
N MET A 28 -12.84 9.55 -14.52
CA MET A 28 -13.77 10.52 -15.12
C MET A 28 -13.28 11.96 -14.94
N LEU A 29 -12.82 12.32 -13.74
CA LEU A 29 -12.29 13.65 -13.45
C LEU A 29 -11.01 13.92 -14.25
N GLU A 30 -10.08 12.99 -14.33
CA GLU A 30 -8.83 13.17 -15.06
C GLU A 30 -9.07 13.35 -16.56
N SER A 31 -9.99 12.57 -17.14
CA SER A 31 -10.42 12.72 -18.53
C SER A 31 -11.05 14.10 -18.77
N PHE A 32 -11.97 14.52 -17.89
CA PHE A 32 -12.64 15.81 -18.01
C PHE A 32 -11.67 16.99 -17.87
N ILE A 33 -10.82 16.97 -16.84
CA ILE A 33 -9.81 17.98 -16.54
C ILE A 33 -8.81 18.12 -17.69
N THR A 34 -8.36 17.00 -18.27
CA THR A 34 -7.42 17.01 -19.40
C THR A 34 -8.01 17.66 -20.63
N ALA A 35 -9.32 17.50 -20.88
CA ALA A 35 -10.02 18.14 -21.99
C ALA A 35 -10.23 19.66 -21.83
N GLN A 36 -10.02 20.23 -20.63
CA GLN A 36 -10.21 21.66 -20.39
C GLN A 36 -8.98 22.50 -20.73
N LYS A 37 -9.22 23.79 -21.04
CA LYS A 37 -8.17 24.82 -21.21
C LYS A 37 -7.31 24.95 -19.95
N PHE A 38 -6.04 25.30 -20.11
CA PHE A 38 -5.04 25.30 -19.03
C PHE A 38 -5.47 26.03 -17.74
N SER A 39 -6.06 27.22 -17.85
CA SER A 39 -6.53 27.99 -16.69
C SER A 39 -7.63 27.27 -15.91
N VAL A 40 -8.60 26.70 -16.63
CA VAL A 40 -9.71 25.92 -16.08
C VAL A 40 -9.19 24.61 -15.49
N ARG A 41 -8.29 23.91 -16.19
CA ARG A 41 -7.62 22.68 -15.73
C ARG A 41 -6.96 22.89 -14.37
N ARG A 42 -6.21 23.97 -14.20
CA ARG A 42 -5.52 24.31 -12.94
C ARG A 42 -6.51 24.60 -11.81
N SER A 43 -7.62 25.27 -12.11
CA SER A 43 -8.70 25.50 -11.14
C SER A 43 -9.36 24.19 -10.70
N LEU A 44 -9.77 23.37 -11.67
CA LEU A 44 -10.44 22.09 -11.41
C LEU A 44 -9.55 21.10 -10.65
N ARG A 45 -8.25 20.99 -10.99
CA ARG A 45 -7.32 20.14 -10.22
C ARG A 45 -7.23 20.55 -8.75
N ARG A 46 -7.28 21.84 -8.44
CA ARG A 46 -7.30 22.31 -7.04
C ARG A 46 -8.63 21.97 -6.36
N SER A 47 -9.75 22.24 -7.02
CA SER A 47 -11.08 21.96 -6.47
C SER A 47 -11.34 20.47 -6.24
N PHE A 48 -10.76 19.60 -7.08
CA PHE A 48 -10.94 18.15 -7.02
C PHE A 48 -9.70 17.38 -6.57
N ALA A 49 -8.71 18.05 -5.96
CA ALA A 49 -7.42 17.43 -5.59
C ALA A 49 -7.58 16.12 -4.81
N LYS A 50 -8.55 16.06 -3.88
CA LYS A 50 -8.89 14.88 -3.08
C LYS A 50 -9.17 13.63 -3.93
N PHE A 51 -9.75 13.80 -5.12
CA PHE A 51 -10.14 12.70 -6.00
C PHE A 51 -9.09 12.38 -7.06
N VAL A 52 -8.11 13.26 -7.26
CA VAL A 52 -7.08 13.14 -8.31
C VAL A 52 -5.76 12.57 -7.78
N THR A 53 -5.27 13.00 -6.61
CA THR A 53 -3.87 12.75 -6.17
C THR A 53 -3.65 11.50 -5.30
N SER A 54 -4.57 10.55 -5.27
CA SER A 54 -4.58 9.53 -4.19
C SER A 54 -3.64 8.32 -4.36
N GLY A 55 -2.87 8.21 -5.46
CA GLY A 55 -2.00 7.04 -5.69
C GLY A 55 -0.76 7.03 -4.79
N GLU A 56 0.05 8.08 -4.89
CA GLU A 56 1.27 8.25 -4.08
C GLU A 56 0.97 8.31 -2.58
N ASP A 57 -0.13 8.96 -2.19
CA ASP A 57 -0.56 9.05 -0.79
C ASP A 57 -0.87 7.66 -0.19
N ARG A 58 -1.43 6.73 -0.98
CA ARG A 58 -1.71 5.35 -0.54
C ARG A 58 -0.42 4.57 -0.33
N ALA A 59 0.55 4.68 -1.24
CA ALA A 59 1.85 4.02 -1.11
C ALA A 59 2.60 4.50 0.14
N HIS A 60 2.61 5.82 0.41
CA HIS A 60 3.20 6.36 1.63
C HIS A 60 2.51 5.85 2.90
N LEU A 61 1.18 5.75 2.89
CA LEU A 61 0.43 5.22 4.03
C LEU A 61 0.77 3.74 4.29
N LEU A 62 0.81 2.93 3.24
CA LEU A 62 1.20 1.51 3.34
C LEU A 62 2.63 1.34 3.84
N LEU A 63 3.55 2.17 3.35
CA LEU A 63 4.93 2.19 3.83
C LEU A 63 5.01 2.50 5.32
N HIS A 64 4.27 3.50 5.79
CA HIS A 64 4.23 3.86 7.20
C HIS A 64 3.69 2.72 8.08
N ILE A 65 2.59 2.09 7.65
CA ILE A 65 2.02 0.92 8.34
C ILE A 65 3.05 -0.22 8.41
N LEU A 66 3.71 -0.52 7.30
CA LEU A 66 4.70 -1.59 7.21
C LEU A 66 5.91 -1.31 8.12
N GLN A 67 6.44 -0.08 8.11
CA GLN A 67 7.52 0.34 9.00
C GLN A 67 7.16 0.15 10.47
N ASP A 68 5.94 0.52 10.86
CA ASP A 68 5.45 0.33 12.23
C ASP A 68 5.28 -1.14 12.60
N MET A 69 4.87 -2.00 11.65
CA MET A 69 4.85 -3.45 11.86
C MET A 69 6.25 -4.01 12.10
N PHE A 70 7.23 -3.64 11.28
CA PHE A 70 8.63 -4.09 11.44
C PHE A 70 9.28 -3.59 12.73
N ARG A 71 9.00 -2.35 13.15
CA ARG A 71 9.46 -1.85 14.46
C ARG A 71 8.94 -2.70 15.63
N LYS A 72 7.66 -3.07 15.57
CA LYS A 72 7.02 -3.91 16.61
C LYS A 72 7.59 -5.33 16.59
N GLU A 73 7.75 -5.93 15.42
CA GLU A 73 8.32 -7.27 15.28
C GLU A 73 9.76 -7.30 15.78
N GLN A 74 10.59 -6.32 15.39
CA GLN A 74 11.95 -6.21 15.89
C GLN A 74 12.00 -6.15 17.42
N MET A 75 11.17 -5.30 18.03
CA MET A 75 11.09 -5.18 19.49
C MET A 75 10.71 -6.52 20.14
N TYR A 76 9.73 -7.23 19.59
CA TYR A 76 9.31 -8.54 20.08
C TYR A 76 10.44 -9.57 20.01
N GLN A 77 11.17 -9.64 18.89
CA GLN A 77 12.29 -10.57 18.77
C GLN A 77 13.43 -10.27 19.75
N VAL A 78 13.77 -9.00 19.94
CA VAL A 78 14.82 -8.58 20.89
C VAL A 78 14.45 -8.97 22.32
N ILE A 79 13.21 -8.68 22.74
CA ILE A 79 12.73 -9.04 24.08
C ILE A 79 12.78 -10.57 24.27
N ARG A 80 12.38 -11.34 23.26
CA ARG A 80 12.41 -12.81 23.31
C ARG A 80 13.83 -13.38 23.41
N LEU A 81 14.80 -12.79 22.70
CA LEU A 81 16.20 -13.22 22.77
C LEU A 81 16.81 -12.90 24.14
N ARG A 82 16.56 -11.70 24.67
CA ARG A 82 16.99 -11.32 26.03
C ARG A 82 16.46 -12.27 27.10
N GLN A 83 15.19 -12.66 27.02
CA GLN A 83 14.61 -13.62 27.98
C GLN A 83 15.30 -14.99 27.94
N LYS A 84 15.82 -15.39 26.78
CA LYS A 84 16.56 -16.64 26.60
C LYS A 84 18.06 -16.50 26.83
N ASN A 85 18.55 -15.31 27.23
CA ASN A 85 19.98 -14.96 27.33
C ASN A 85 20.77 -15.21 26.03
N LEU A 86 20.14 -15.10 24.86
CA LEU A 86 20.84 -15.14 23.56
C LEU A 86 21.27 -13.73 23.14
N SER A 87 22.32 -13.67 22.32
CA SER A 87 22.81 -12.41 21.74
C SER A 87 21.81 -11.82 20.76
N GLU A 88 21.74 -10.49 20.74
CA GLU A 88 20.91 -9.73 19.79
C GLU A 88 21.43 -9.86 18.34
N ASP A 89 22.72 -10.17 18.16
CA ASP A 89 23.38 -10.38 16.86
C ASP A 89 22.81 -11.54 16.04
N LEU A 90 21.93 -12.37 16.61
CA LEU A 90 21.25 -13.45 15.87
C LEU A 90 20.06 -12.94 15.03
N LEU A 91 19.73 -11.64 15.11
CA LEU A 91 18.66 -11.02 14.34
C LEU A 91 19.13 -10.56 12.96
N ASP A 92 19.28 -11.51 12.04
CA ASP A 92 19.68 -11.19 10.66
C ASP A 92 18.50 -10.72 9.79
N THR A 93 17.33 -11.33 9.98
CA THR A 93 16.15 -11.13 9.14
C THR A 93 14.87 -10.99 9.95
N LEU A 94 14.00 -10.10 9.51
CA LEU A 94 12.64 -9.96 10.00
C LEU A 94 11.67 -10.36 8.91
N GLU A 95 10.60 -11.05 9.32
CA GLU A 95 9.54 -11.49 8.43
C GLU A 95 8.20 -11.06 9.03
N ILE A 96 7.30 -10.60 8.16
CA ILE A 96 5.94 -10.22 8.51
C ILE A 96 4.98 -10.89 7.54
N PRO A 97 3.91 -11.55 8.00
CA PRO A 97 2.90 -12.12 7.11
C PRO A 97 2.25 -11.04 6.23
N LEU A 98 2.12 -11.33 4.94
CA LEU A 98 1.44 -10.44 3.97
C LEU A 98 -0.01 -10.17 4.41
N ASP A 99 -0.70 -11.20 4.91
CA ASP A 99 -2.07 -11.12 5.41
C ASP A 99 -2.24 -10.08 6.53
N GLU A 100 -1.22 -9.86 7.36
CA GLU A 100 -1.28 -8.88 8.44
C GLU A 100 -1.22 -7.45 7.87
N LEU A 101 -0.38 -7.22 6.86
CA LEU A 101 -0.35 -5.95 6.13
C LEU A 101 -1.68 -5.71 5.41
N GLU A 102 -2.21 -6.74 4.72
CA GLU A 102 -3.51 -6.65 4.06
C GLU A 102 -4.64 -6.28 5.02
N SER A 103 -4.69 -6.94 6.19
CA SER A 103 -5.73 -6.65 7.18
C SER A 103 -5.69 -5.19 7.63
N ARG A 104 -4.50 -4.66 7.92
CA ARG A 104 -4.32 -3.25 8.31
C ARG A 104 -4.59 -2.28 7.17
N ALA A 105 -4.27 -2.65 5.93
CA ALA A 105 -4.57 -1.86 4.74
C ALA A 105 -6.09 -1.75 4.52
N ARG A 106 -6.85 -2.84 4.73
CA ARG A 106 -8.31 -2.88 4.58
C ARG A 106 -9.03 -1.93 5.55
N GLU A 107 -8.52 -1.75 6.77
CA GLU A 107 -9.05 -0.76 7.72
C GLU A 107 -8.98 0.68 7.18
N ARG A 108 -8.04 0.95 6.27
CA ARG A 108 -7.87 2.23 5.58
C ARG A 108 -8.52 2.23 4.19
N ARG A 109 -9.35 1.22 3.87
CA ARG A 109 -9.99 1.01 2.56
C ARG A 109 -8.98 0.86 1.41
N ILE A 110 -7.79 0.35 1.71
CA ILE A 110 -6.81 -0.03 0.70
C ILE A 110 -6.88 -1.56 0.56
N TYR A 111 -7.36 -2.01 -0.59
CA TYR A 111 -7.61 -3.42 -0.86
C TYR A 111 -6.57 -4.05 -1.79
N ASP A 112 -5.90 -3.22 -2.61
CA ASP A 112 -4.79 -3.65 -3.45
C ASP A 112 -3.48 -3.11 -2.85
N ILE A 113 -2.70 -4.02 -2.27
CA ILE A 113 -1.36 -3.73 -1.77
C ILE A 113 -0.27 -4.19 -2.73
N MET A 114 -0.63 -4.92 -3.79
CA MET A 114 0.35 -5.49 -4.73
C MET A 114 0.99 -4.40 -5.58
N GLU A 115 0.23 -3.36 -5.92
CA GLU A 115 0.78 -2.15 -6.57
C GLU A 115 1.90 -1.53 -5.71
N PHE A 116 1.71 -1.47 -4.39
CA PHE A 116 2.72 -0.99 -3.46
C PHE A 116 3.91 -1.96 -3.32
N CYS A 117 3.66 -3.26 -3.16
CA CYS A 117 4.72 -4.26 -3.00
C CYS A 117 5.62 -4.38 -4.24
N ARG A 118 5.11 -4.03 -5.43
CA ARG A 118 5.88 -3.97 -6.68
C ARG A 118 6.49 -2.59 -6.95
N GLY A 119 6.13 -1.58 -6.16
CA GLY A 119 6.58 -0.20 -6.34
C GLY A 119 8.00 0.05 -5.83
N GLU A 120 8.64 1.08 -6.36
CA GLU A 120 10.02 1.46 -6.01
C GLU A 120 10.17 1.77 -4.53
N SER A 121 9.20 2.47 -3.93
CA SER A 121 9.22 2.83 -2.51
C SER A 121 9.32 1.61 -1.57
N PHE A 122 8.82 0.44 -1.98
CA PHE A 122 8.93 -0.79 -1.20
C PHE A 122 10.36 -1.36 -1.27
N THR A 123 10.93 -1.45 -2.48
CA THR A 123 12.29 -1.97 -2.69
C THR A 123 13.38 -1.04 -2.16
N GLU A 124 13.21 0.29 -2.29
CA GLU A 124 14.16 1.30 -1.79
C GLU A 124 14.30 1.26 -0.26
N ASN A 125 13.24 0.87 0.45
CA ASN A 125 13.26 0.70 1.89
C ASN A 125 13.81 -0.67 2.34
N GLY A 126 14.29 -1.50 1.40
CA GLY A 126 14.91 -2.80 1.67
C GLY A 126 13.93 -3.93 1.96
N TYR A 127 12.66 -3.78 1.58
CA TYR A 127 11.66 -4.84 1.71
C TYR A 127 11.67 -5.76 0.48
N ARG A 128 11.42 -7.05 0.69
CA ARG A 128 11.22 -8.05 -0.36
C ARG A 128 9.94 -8.83 -0.07
N LEU A 129 9.13 -9.04 -1.11
CA LEU A 129 7.96 -9.90 -1.04
C LEU A 129 8.34 -11.33 -1.47
N ASP A 130 8.03 -12.30 -0.63
CA ASP A 130 8.05 -13.72 -0.96
C ASP A 130 6.60 -14.18 -1.19
N GLU A 131 6.19 -14.25 -2.46
CA GLU A 131 4.83 -14.65 -2.85
C GLU A 131 4.56 -16.14 -2.55
N ALA A 132 5.58 -17.00 -2.51
CA ALA A 132 5.39 -18.43 -2.25
C ALA A 132 5.09 -18.70 -0.77
N ARG A 133 5.73 -17.95 0.13
CA ARG A 133 5.51 -18.04 1.58
C ARG A 133 4.45 -17.07 2.09
N GLY A 134 4.07 -16.08 1.30
CA GLY A 134 3.13 -15.03 1.72
C GLY A 134 3.72 -14.14 2.81
N VAL A 135 5.01 -13.83 2.75
CA VAL A 135 5.71 -13.01 3.76
C VAL A 135 6.48 -11.86 3.14
N ILE A 136 6.56 -10.77 3.89
CA ILE A 136 7.41 -9.63 3.60
C ILE A 136 8.66 -9.76 4.46
N VAL A 137 9.82 -9.74 3.82
CA VAL A 137 11.11 -9.93 4.47
C VAL A 137 11.90 -8.62 4.42
N ARG A 138 12.60 -8.32 5.51
CA ARG A 138 13.60 -7.24 5.58
C ARG A 138 14.86 -7.76 6.26
N SER A 139 16.01 -7.55 5.61
CA SER A 139 17.32 -7.79 6.23
C SER A 139 17.64 -6.64 7.19
N ILE A 140 18.01 -6.96 8.44
CA ILE A 140 18.52 -5.96 9.38
C ILE A 140 20.02 -5.72 9.16
N ALA A 141 20.74 -6.68 8.57
CA ALA A 141 22.18 -6.61 8.38
C ALA A 141 22.58 -5.51 7.37
N GLN A 142 23.01 -4.36 7.91
CA GLN A 142 23.95 -3.40 7.32
C GLN A 142 24.83 -2.82 8.44
#